data_AF-A0A5C6PTQ5-F1
#
_entry.id   AF-A0A5C6PTQ5-F1
#
_cell.length_a   1.000
_cell.length_b   1.000
_cell.length_c   1.000
_cell.angle_alpha   90.00
_cell.angle_beta   90.00
_cell.angle_gamma   90.00
#
_symmetry.space_group_name_H-M   'P 1'
#
loop_
_entity.id
_entity.type
_entity.pdbx_description
1 polymer ?
#
loop_
_entity_poly.entity_id
_entity_poly.type
_entity_poly.pdbx_seq_one_letter_code
_entity_poly.pdbx_strand_id
1 'polypeptide(L)'
;MTVINGLDIEIVEEYKYLGVHLNNKLDWTHNTDVLYKKGQSHLHLLRRLRSFGVCGSSKRDRKRLNKLVRRAGSLLDCSLDSIEEVGERRMLAKLTSEGQEETQQTGQKGWLTPGLLSGLH
;
A
#
# COMPACT_ATOMS: atom_id res chain seq x y z
N MET A 1 30.63 36.95 31.91
CA MET A 1 29.31 37.31 31.35
C MET A 1 29.55 37.73 29.92
N THR A 2 28.99 36.99 28.97
CA THR A 2 29.07 37.35 27.56
C THR A 2 27.87 38.24 27.26
N VAL A 3 28.15 39.48 26.88
CA VAL A 3 27.13 40.52 26.67
C VAL A 3 27.12 40.87 25.19
N ILE A 4 26.01 40.68 24.49
CA ILE A 4 25.83 41.15 23.10
C ILE A 4 24.83 42.31 23.16
N ASN A 5 25.19 43.44 22.55
CA ASN A 5 24.38 44.68 22.55
C ASN A 5 23.98 45.21 23.94
N GLY A 6 24.77 44.93 24.98
CA GLY A 6 24.46 45.36 26.35
C GLY A 6 23.41 44.51 27.08
N LEU A 7 22.99 43.38 26.50
CA LEU A 7 22.09 42.40 27.12
C LEU A 7 22.88 41.18 27.60
N ASP A 8 22.61 40.75 28.84
CA ASP A 8 23.15 39.51 29.39
C ASP A 8 22.54 38.32 28.66
N ILE A 9 23.37 37.33 28.32
CA ILE A 9 22.97 36.18 27.50
C ILE A 9 22.86 34.95 28.38
N GLU A 10 21.65 34.39 28.47
CA GLU A 10 21.46 33.05 29.01
C GLU A 10 21.93 32.00 27.98
N ILE A 11 22.83 31.12 28.43
CA ILE A 11 23.22 29.94 27.67
C ILE A 11 22.14 28.88 27.90
N VAL A 12 21.35 28.59 26.87
CA VAL A 12 20.25 27.62 26.93
C VAL A 12 20.72 26.29 26.36
N GLU A 13 20.45 25.19 27.08
CA GLU A 13 20.93 23.86 26.67
C GLU A 13 20.28 23.29 25.40
N GLU A 14 19.05 23.71 25.13
CA GLU A 14 18.26 23.30 23.99
C GLU A 14 17.39 24.46 23.50
N TYR A 15 17.41 24.72 22.19
CA TYR A 15 16.64 25.77 21.55
C TYR A 15 15.93 25.23 20.31
N LYS A 16 14.65 25.55 20.15
CA LYS A 16 13.88 25.15 18.97
C LYS A 16 13.78 26.31 17.99
N TYR A 17 14.31 26.12 16.79
CA TYR A 17 14.27 27.10 15.72
C TYR A 17 13.65 26.50 14.46
N LEU A 18 12.55 27.09 13.98
CA LEU A 18 11.83 26.65 12.76
C LEU A 18 11.49 25.13 12.74
N GLY A 19 11.28 24.53 13.92
CA GLY A 19 10.99 23.11 14.03
C GLY A 19 12.21 22.20 14.25
N VAL A 20 13.43 22.74 14.16
CA VAL A 20 14.68 22.03 14.45
C VAL A 20 15.06 22.23 15.90
N HIS A 21 15.34 21.14 16.62
CA HIS A 21 15.91 21.20 17.96
C HIS A 21 17.43 21.33 17.84
N LEU A 22 17.95 22.44 18.35
CA LEU A 22 19.38 22.75 18.46
C LEU A 22 19.78 22.49 19.90
N ASN A 23 20.72 21.58 20.13
CA ASN A 23 21.27 21.34 21.46
C ASN A 23 22.70 21.88 21.56
N ASN A 24 23.23 21.99 22.78
CA ASN A 24 24.60 22.44 23.04
C ASN A 24 25.69 21.61 22.35
N LYS A 25 25.39 20.36 22.01
CA LYS A 25 26.31 19.45 21.32
C LYS A 25 26.24 19.62 19.80
N LEU A 26 25.29 20.41 19.30
CA LEU A 26 24.93 20.56 17.89
C LEU A 26 24.73 19.20 17.20
N ASP A 27 24.25 18.21 17.96
CA ASP A 27 23.98 16.89 17.43
C ASP A 27 22.55 16.78 16.88
N TRP A 28 22.37 15.91 15.88
CA TRP A 28 21.09 15.71 15.21
C TRP A 28 20.26 14.59 15.85
N THR A 29 20.67 14.05 17.00
CA THR A 29 20.12 12.81 17.57
C THR A 29 18.63 12.96 17.84
N HIS A 30 18.23 14.08 18.45
CA HIS A 30 16.81 14.34 18.75
C HIS A 30 15.96 14.45 17.49
N ASN A 31 16.43 15.21 16.50
CA ASN A 31 15.70 15.40 15.24
C ASN A 31 15.61 14.09 14.44
N THR A 32 16.70 13.31 14.40
CA THR A 32 16.76 12.02 13.69
C THR A 32 15.95 10.94 14.39
N ASP A 33 15.91 10.91 15.72
CA ASP A 33 15.08 9.98 16.50
C ASP A 33 13.59 10.20 16.24
N VAL A 34 13.14 11.45 16.12
CA VAL A 34 11.75 11.78 15.75
C VAL A 34 11.40 11.21 14.37
N LEU A 35 12.27 11.37 13.38
CA LEU A 35 12.08 10.82 12.04
C LEU A 35 12.12 9.29 12.04
N TYR A 36 13.06 8.70 12.79
CA TYR A 36 13.19 7.26 12.94
C TYR A 36 11.93 6.64 13.56
N LYS A 37 11.42 7.20 14.66
CA LYS A 37 10.18 6.74 15.32
C LYS A 37 8.97 6.86 14.40
N LYS A 38 8.89 7.93 13.59
CA LYS A 38 7.83 8.10 12.59
C LYS A 38 7.93 7.03 11.49
N GLY A 39 9.12 6.81 10.94
CA GLY A 39 9.38 5.76 9.95
C GLY A 39 9.07 4.35 10.48
N GLN A 40 9.48 4.03 11.71
CA GLN A 40 9.17 2.76 12.35
C GLN A 40 7.66 2.55 12.54
N SER A 41 6.93 3.60 12.90
CA SER A 41 5.47 3.55 13.02
C SER A 41 4.80 3.24 11.67
N HIS A 42 5.29 3.84 10.58
CA HIS A 42 4.80 3.56 9.23
C HIS A 42 5.08 2.11 8.84
N LEU A 43 6.31 1.63 9.07
CA LEU A 43 6.70 0.27 8.74
C LEU A 43 5.94 -0.78 9.55
N HIS A 44 5.68 -0.50 10.84
CA HIS A 44 4.84 -1.35 11.68
C HIS A 44 3.41 -1.48 11.12
N LEU A 45 2.82 -0.38 10.64
CA LEU A 45 1.51 -0.42 9.99
C LEU A 45 1.52 -1.32 8.73
N LEU A 46 2.54 -1.18 7.88
CA LEU A 46 2.68 -1.99 6.66
C LEU A 46 2.86 -3.48 6.98
N ARG A 47 3.67 -3.82 7.98
CA ARG A 47 3.82 -5.21 8.46
C ARG A 47 2.49 -5.78 8.97
N ARG A 48 1.72 -4.97 9.71
CA ARG A 48 0.38 -5.37 10.16
C ARG A 48 -0.55 -5.63 8.99
N LEU A 49 -0.59 -4.75 7.99
CA LEU A 49 -1.38 -4.96 6.78
C LEU A 49 -1.03 -6.28 6.08
N ARG A 50 0.27 -6.59 5.94
CA ARG A 50 0.73 -7.88 5.38
C ARG A 50 0.30 -9.09 6.22
N SER A 51 0.20 -8.95 7.54
CA SER A 51 -0.20 -10.04 8.44
C SER A 51 -1.71 -10.36 8.42
N PHE A 52 -2.56 -9.49 7.86
CA PHE A 52 -3.97 -9.81 7.69
C PHE A 52 -4.15 -10.78 6.52
N GLY A 53 -4.46 -12.05 6.84
CA GLY A 53 -4.89 -13.03 5.85
C GLY A 53 -6.20 -12.58 5.18
N VAL A 54 -6.19 -12.46 3.85
CA VAL A 54 -7.29 -11.86 3.08
C VAL A 54 -8.46 -12.83 2.84
N CYS A 55 -8.28 -14.14 3.08
CA CYS A 55 -9.37 -15.11 2.98
C CYS A 55 -9.96 -15.45 4.36
N GLY A 56 -11.28 -15.31 4.52
CA GLY A 56 -12.01 -15.78 5.71
C GLY A 56 -12.17 -14.77 6.86
N SER A 57 -11.74 -13.51 6.71
CA SER A 57 -11.84 -12.51 7.79
C SER A 57 -13.30 -12.10 8.09
N SER A 58 -13.66 -12.00 9.38
CA SER A 58 -15.01 -11.57 9.82
C SER A 58 -15.37 -10.16 9.33
N LYS A 59 -16.66 -9.80 9.29
CA LYS A 59 -17.12 -8.41 9.02
C LYS A 59 -16.41 -7.38 9.92
N ARG A 60 -16.10 -7.77 11.17
CA ARG A 60 -15.34 -6.92 12.11
C ARG A 60 -13.89 -6.70 11.66
N ASP A 61 -13.24 -7.76 11.21
CA ASP A 61 -11.85 -7.71 10.75
C ASP A 61 -11.73 -6.94 9.44
N ARG A 62 -12.70 -7.10 8.54
CA ARG A 62 -12.85 -6.30 7.31
C ARG A 62 -12.90 -4.79 7.61
N LYS A 63 -13.71 -4.37 8.59
CA LYS A 63 -13.79 -2.96 9.02
C LYS A 63 -12.47 -2.47 9.61
N ARG A 64 -11.82 -3.28 10.44
CA ARG A 64 -10.49 -2.98 11.01
C ARG A 64 -9.43 -2.84 9.91
N LEU A 65 -9.41 -3.77 8.95
CA LEU A 65 -8.50 -3.77 7.81
C LEU A 65 -8.70 -2.53 6.94
N ASN A 66 -9.94 -2.19 6.60
CA ASN A 66 -10.24 -0.97 5.83
C ASN A 66 -9.80 0.31 6.56
N LYS A 67 -9.82 0.35 7.89
CA LYS A 67 -9.27 1.47 8.67
C LYS A 67 -7.75 1.55 8.54
N LEU A 68 -7.06 0.42 8.53
CA LEU A 68 -5.60 0.35 8.35
C LEU A 68 -5.20 0.71 6.92
N VAL A 69 -5.96 0.28 5.91
CA VAL A 69 -5.75 0.63 4.49
C VAL A 69 -5.86 2.14 4.29
N ARG A 70 -6.92 2.78 4.81
CA ARG A 70 -7.04 4.25 4.75
C ARG A 70 -5.89 4.97 5.44
N ARG A 71 -5.44 4.44 6.58
CA ARG A 71 -4.29 5.01 7.30
C ARG A 71 -3.00 4.86 6.51
N ALA A 72 -2.79 3.75 5.80
CA ALA A 72 -1.65 3.57 4.92
C ALA A 72 -1.71 4.49 3.69
N GLY A 73 -2.89 4.66 3.09
CA GLY A 73 -3.07 5.61 1.99
C GLY A 73 -2.68 7.04 2.39
N SER A 74 -3.10 7.50 3.57
CA SER A 74 -2.68 8.79 4.13
C SER A 74 -1.18 8.90 4.41
N LEU A 75 -0.47 7.79 4.62
CA LEU A 75 0.98 7.78 4.83
C LEU A 75 1.78 7.74 3.51
N LEU A 76 1.21 7.10 2.48
CA LEU A 76 1.80 6.96 1.15
C LEU A 76 1.40 8.10 0.20
N ASP A 77 0.53 9.00 0.65
CA ASP A 77 -0.07 10.09 -0.11
C ASP A 77 -0.82 9.61 -1.37
N CYS A 78 -1.47 8.45 -1.28
CA CYS A 78 -2.27 7.89 -2.35
C CYS A 78 -3.57 7.26 -1.81
N SER A 79 -4.62 7.29 -2.62
CA SER A 79 -5.85 6.57 -2.30
C SER A 79 -5.66 5.08 -2.55
N LEU A 80 -5.94 4.26 -1.54
CA LEU A 80 -5.93 2.81 -1.66
C LEU A 80 -7.37 2.29 -1.65
N ASP A 81 -7.66 1.42 -2.60
CA ASP A 81 -8.98 0.82 -2.74
C ASP A 81 -9.32 -0.07 -1.56
N SER A 82 -10.62 -0.21 -1.28
CA SER A 82 -11.10 -1.08 -0.22
C SER A 82 -10.83 -2.55 -0.54
N ILE A 83 -10.76 -3.38 0.51
CA ILE A 83 -10.54 -4.82 0.33
C ILE A 83 -11.66 -5.51 -0.45
N GLU A 84 -12.87 -4.92 -0.47
CA GLU A 84 -14.03 -5.42 -1.22
C GLU A 84 -13.84 -5.18 -2.72
N GLU A 85 -13.55 -3.94 -3.11
CA GLU A 85 -13.28 -3.58 -4.51
C GLU A 85 -12.07 -4.33 -5.07
N VAL A 86 -11.03 -4.56 -4.26
CA VAL A 86 -9.87 -5.37 -4.65
C VAL A 86 -10.26 -6.84 -4.79
N GLY A 87 -11.12 -7.34 -3.90
CA GLY A 87 -11.65 -8.71 -3.95
C GLY A 87 -12.50 -8.94 -5.20
N GLU A 88 -13.40 -8.03 -5.52
CA GLU A 88 -14.26 -8.04 -6.71
C GLU A 88 -13.41 -8.03 -7.98
N ARG A 89 -12.45 -7.11 -8.10
CA ARG A 89 -11.55 -7.06 -9.26
C ARG A 89 -10.76 -8.35 -9.45
N ARG A 90 -10.23 -8.92 -8.35
CA ARG A 90 -9.49 -10.19 -8.41
C ARG A 90 -10.41 -11.36 -8.76
N MET A 91 -11.65 -11.38 -8.28
CA MET A 91 -12.64 -12.40 -8.61
C MET A 91 -13.03 -12.33 -10.09
N LEU A 92 -13.39 -11.13 -10.57
CA LEU A 92 -13.73 -10.90 -11.97
C LEU A 92 -12.58 -11.30 -12.89
N ALA A 93 -11.34 -10.90 -12.58
CA ALA A 93 -10.16 -11.28 -13.35
C ALA A 93 -9.99 -12.81 -13.47
N LYS A 94 -10.24 -13.55 -12.38
CA LYS A 94 -10.20 -15.02 -12.40
C LYS A 94 -11.29 -15.63 -13.28
N LEU A 95 -12.53 -15.17 -13.13
CA LEU A 95 -13.66 -15.65 -13.93
C LEU A 95 -13.45 -15.37 -15.43
N THR A 96 -12.89 -14.19 -15.77
CA THR A 96 -12.58 -13.85 -17.17
C THR A 96 -11.44 -14.67 -17.75
N SER A 97 -10.43 -15.05 -16.95
CA SER A 97 -9.36 -15.92 -17.43
C SER A 97 -9.83 -17.36 -17.65
N GLU A 98 -10.75 -17.86 -16.81
CA GLU A 98 -11.33 -19.20 -16.94
C GLU A 98 -12.26 -19.30 -18.16
N GLY A 99 -13.05 -18.25 -18.46
CA GLY A 99 -13.91 -18.21 -19.66
C GLY A 99 -13.15 -18.12 -21.01
N GLN A 100 -11.88 -17.70 -20.99
CA GLN A 100 -11.02 -17.72 -22.19
C GLN A 100 -10.45 -19.11 -22.50
N GLU A 101 -10.42 -20.03 -21.53
CA GLU A 101 -10.05 -21.44 -21.79
C GLU A 101 -11.21 -22.22 -22.42
N GLU A 102 -12.47 -21.96 -22.04
CA GLU A 102 -13.63 -22.65 -22.63
C GLU A 102 -13.92 -22.27 -24.08
N THR A 103 -13.55 -21.05 -24.51
CA THR A 103 -13.81 -20.59 -25.89
C THR A 103 -12.86 -21.21 -26.93
N GLN A 104 -11.78 -21.90 -26.53
CA GLN A 104 -10.91 -22.62 -27.47
C GLN A 104 -11.42 -24.05 -27.78
N GLN A 105 -12.25 -24.67 -26.93
CA GLN A 105 -12.76 -26.03 -27.17
C GLN A 105 -14.08 -26.10 -27.96
N THR A 106 -14.76 -24.97 -28.20
CA THR A 106 -15.96 -24.92 -29.06
C THR A 106 -15.63 -24.53 -30.51
N GLY A 107 -14.45 -24.00 -30.78
CA GLY A 107 -14.00 -23.65 -32.14
C GLY A 107 -13.52 -24.81 -33.01
N GLN A 108 -13.27 -26.02 -32.46
CA GLN A 108 -12.69 -27.14 -33.22
C GLN A 108 -13.70 -28.18 -33.75
N LYS A 109 -14.99 -28.09 -33.42
CA LYS A 109 -15.99 -29.11 -33.81
C LYS A 109 -16.89 -28.72 -35.00
N GLY A 110 -16.43 -27.80 -35.86
CA GLY A 110 -17.19 -27.23 -36.98
C GLY A 110 -16.83 -27.67 -38.41
N TRP A 111 -15.87 -28.58 -38.64
CA TRP A 111 -15.39 -28.91 -40.00
C TRP A 111 -15.46 -30.41 -40.35
N LEU A 112 -16.61 -31.04 -40.15
CA LEU A 112 -16.88 -32.33 -40.80
C LEU A 112 -18.15 -32.21 -41.65
N THR A 113 -18.01 -31.62 -42.83
CA THR A 113 -18.89 -31.92 -43.97
C THR A 113 -18.12 -32.81 -44.95
N PRO A 114 -18.54 -34.07 -45.18
CA PRO A 114 -18.01 -34.87 -46.28
C PRO A 114 -18.54 -34.31 -47.59
N GLY A 115 -17.65 -33.78 -48.42
CA GLY A 115 -17.93 -33.44 -49.80
C GLY A 115 -18.36 -34.68 -50.58
N LEU A 116 -19.67 -34.79 -50.82
CA LEU A 116 -20.25 -35.76 -51.75
C LEU A 116 -20.45 -35.04 -53.08
N LEU A 117 -19.46 -35.10 -53.98
CA LEU A 117 -19.63 -35.00 -55.45
C LEU A 117 -18.26 -34.93 -56.13
N SER A 118 -17.79 -36.05 -56.65
CA SER A 118 -17.34 -36.18 -58.06
C SER A 118 -16.61 -37.50 -58.31
N GLY A 119 -17.05 -38.21 -59.37
CA GLY A 119 -16.18 -39.06 -60.17
C GLY A 119 -16.27 -40.57 -59.92
N LEU A 120 -17.25 -41.24 -60.51
CA LEU A 120 -17.03 -42.57 -61.07
C LEU A 120 -17.46 -42.58 -62.55
N HIS A 121 -16.51 -43.03 -63.35
CA HIS A 121 -16.58 -43.39 -64.77
C HIS A 121 -17.50 -44.60 -64.99
#